data_AF-A0A959FNH3-F1
#
_entry.id   AF-A0A959FNH3-F1
#
_cell.length_a   1.000
_cell.length_b   1.000
_cell.length_c   1.000
_cell.angle_alpha   90.00
_cell.angle_beta   90.00
_cell.angle_gamma   90.00
#
_symmetry.space_group_name_H-M   'P 1'
#
loop_
_entity.id
_entity.type
_entity.pdbx_description
1 polymer ?
#
loop_
_entity_poly.entity_id
_entity_poly.type
_entity_poly.pdbx_seq_one_letter_code
_entity_poly.pdbx_strand_id
1 'polypeptide(L)'
;MAAYELHQLAVHEIVKEVDRNECEVFLAEALMPVSEAAERLLHRLYRTFNQKNEVLQGQLASPEDALFPGYFQHLLEGGVTDPSFLHFSREATQALQLSLQGVLGAKGGYLVFAHYTANEQAQVGIYLVRDEQGLVFERRERRFSLADVTYLNVDKMAMAGHLPVQPLGEEGRRPVEVIKHAR
;
A
#
# COMPACT_ATOMS: atom_id res chain seq x y z
N MET A 1 -7.91 21.24 6.55
CA MET A 1 -7.71 20.06 5.68
C MET A 1 -6.21 19.84 5.63
N ALA A 2 -5.70 18.65 5.95
CA ALA A 2 -4.28 18.38 5.72
C ALA A 2 -4.07 18.43 4.20
N ALA A 3 -3.15 19.28 3.74
CA ALA A 3 -2.85 19.39 2.31
C ALA A 3 -2.01 18.17 1.92
N TYR A 4 -2.66 17.19 1.28
CA TYR A 4 -1.96 16.12 0.57
C TYR A 4 -2.24 16.29 -0.94
N GLU A 5 -1.24 15.97 -1.74
CA GLU A 5 -1.29 16.02 -3.21
C GLU A 5 -0.82 14.67 -3.74
N LEU A 6 -1.72 13.94 -4.41
CA LEU A 6 -1.41 12.64 -5.01
C LEU A 6 -0.72 12.85 -6.35
N HIS A 7 0.49 12.30 -6.51
CA HIS A 7 1.25 12.38 -7.76
C HIS A 7 1.09 11.12 -8.59
N GLN A 8 1.23 9.94 -7.97
CA GLN A 8 1.22 8.66 -8.68
C GLN A 8 0.56 7.57 -7.82
N LEU A 9 -0.17 6.67 -8.45
CA LEU A 9 -0.84 5.55 -7.81
C LEU A 9 -0.62 4.27 -8.60
N ALA A 10 -0.10 3.23 -7.97
CA ALA A 10 0.00 1.88 -8.53
C ALA A 10 -0.75 0.89 -7.64
N VAL A 11 -1.43 -0.07 -8.26
CA VAL A 11 -2.14 -1.13 -7.54
C VAL A 11 -1.75 -2.47 -8.11
N HIS A 12 -1.42 -3.41 -7.23
CA HIS A 12 -1.11 -4.79 -7.56
C HIS A 12 -1.90 -5.70 -6.62
N GLU A 13 -2.11 -6.95 -7.01
CA GLU A 13 -2.76 -7.95 -6.16
C GLU A 13 -1.78 -9.05 -5.77
N ILE A 14 -1.83 -9.45 -4.50
CA ILE A 14 -1.25 -10.70 -4.01
C ILE A 14 -2.41 -11.67 -3.78
N VAL A 15 -2.41 -12.78 -4.51
CA VAL A 15 -3.40 -13.85 -4.37
C VAL A 15 -2.81 -14.92 -3.45
N LYS A 16 -3.26 -14.91 -2.20
CA LYS A 16 -2.78 -15.85 -1.16
C LYS A 16 -3.91 -16.20 -0.19
N GLU A 17 -4.19 -17.49 -0.07
CA GLU A 17 -5.12 -18.05 0.92
C GLU A 17 -4.39 -18.52 2.18
N VAL A 18 -5.07 -18.47 3.32
CA VAL A 18 -4.52 -18.74 4.66
C VAL A 18 -3.88 -20.14 4.75
N ASP A 19 -4.48 -21.14 4.11
CA ASP A 19 -4.04 -22.55 4.22
C ASP A 19 -3.36 -23.09 2.96
N ARG A 20 -3.00 -22.20 2.02
CA ARG A 20 -2.27 -22.55 0.80
C ARG A 20 -0.81 -22.14 0.91
N ASN A 21 0.07 -22.90 0.27
CA ASN A 21 1.48 -22.53 0.18
C ASN A 21 1.75 -21.57 -0.97
N GLU A 22 0.91 -21.63 -2.01
CA GLU A 22 1.01 -20.83 -3.22
C GLU A 22 0.69 -19.38 -2.95
N CYS A 23 1.54 -18.50 -3.47
CA CYS A 23 1.36 -17.06 -3.48
C CYS A 23 1.55 -16.57 -4.92
N GLU A 24 0.49 -16.06 -5.53
CA GLU A 24 0.53 -15.51 -6.88
C GLU A 24 0.38 -13.99 -6.86
N VAL A 25 0.74 -13.34 -7.96
CA VAL A 25 0.61 -11.88 -8.09
C VAL A 25 -0.05 -11.50 -9.39
N PHE A 26 -0.92 -10.49 -9.32
CA PHE A 26 -1.39 -9.75 -10.48
C PHE A 26 -0.71 -8.37 -10.49
N LEU A 27 0.18 -8.16 -11.45
CA LEU A 27 0.95 -6.93 -11.57
C LEU A 27 0.37 -6.03 -12.66
N ALA A 28 -0.30 -4.95 -12.27
CA ALA A 28 -0.75 -3.91 -13.20
C ALA A 28 0.35 -3.47 -14.18
N GLU A 29 -0.06 -3.26 -15.43
CA GLU A 29 0.81 -2.85 -16.54
C GLU A 29 0.97 -1.32 -16.65
N ALA A 30 0.15 -0.56 -15.92
CA ALA A 30 0.14 0.89 -15.94
C ALA A 30 -0.23 1.45 -14.55
N LEU A 31 0.14 2.71 -14.31
CA LEU A 31 -0.33 3.46 -13.16
C LEU A 31 -1.83 3.74 -13.27
N MET A 32 -2.50 3.80 -12.11
CA MET A 32 -3.86 4.29 -12.05
C MET A 32 -3.90 5.80 -12.34
N PRO A 33 -4.93 6.29 -13.05
CA PRO A 33 -5.08 7.72 -13.28
C PRO A 33 -5.33 8.45 -11.96
N VAL A 34 -4.63 9.56 -11.76
CA VAL A 34 -4.90 10.50 -10.67
C VAL A 34 -6.27 11.12 -10.92
N SER A 35 -7.22 10.78 -10.05
CA SER A 35 -8.63 11.16 -10.15
C SER A 35 -9.17 11.43 -8.75
N GLU A 36 -10.31 12.09 -8.65
CA GLU A 36 -10.95 12.32 -7.33
C GLU A 36 -11.19 11.01 -6.56
N ALA A 37 -11.47 9.91 -7.26
CA ALA A 37 -11.62 8.60 -6.62
C ALA A 37 -10.31 8.10 -6.02
N ALA A 38 -9.19 8.26 -6.74
CA ALA A 38 -7.85 7.91 -6.27
C ALA A 38 -7.43 8.79 -5.07
N GLU A 39 -7.72 10.09 -5.12
CA GLU A 39 -7.47 11.01 -4.00
C GLU A 39 -8.30 10.66 -2.77
N ARG A 40 -9.59 10.33 -2.94
CA ARG A 40 -10.44 9.86 -1.83
C ARG A 40 -9.92 8.57 -1.22
N LEU A 41 -9.42 7.65 -2.04
CA LEU A 41 -8.79 6.43 -1.56
C LEU A 41 -7.55 6.74 -0.72
N LEU A 42 -6.61 7.54 -1.26
CA LEU A 42 -5.41 7.95 -0.53
C LEU A 42 -5.76 8.65 0.78
N HIS A 43 -6.73 9.57 0.77
CA HIS A 43 -7.17 10.28 1.97
C HIS A 43 -7.60 9.33 3.09
N ARG A 44 -8.41 8.32 2.75
CA ARG A 44 -8.86 7.33 3.72
C ARG A 44 -7.68 6.52 4.25
N LEU A 45 -6.81 6.01 3.37
CA LEU A 45 -5.62 5.24 3.76
C LEU A 45 -4.69 6.03 4.67
N TYR A 46 -4.33 7.25 4.25
CA TYR A 46 -3.46 8.16 5.00
C TYR A 46 -4.06 8.51 6.37
N ARG A 47 -5.37 8.80 6.42
CA ARG A 47 -6.06 9.08 7.68
C ARG A 47 -6.05 7.85 8.60
N THR A 48 -6.40 6.67 8.08
CA THR A 48 -6.41 5.44 8.89
C THR A 48 -5.01 5.13 9.42
N PHE A 49 -3.96 5.37 8.63
CA PHE A 49 -2.57 5.18 9.07
C PHE A 49 -2.25 6.08 10.26
N ASN A 50 -2.45 7.39 10.12
CA ASN A 50 -2.09 8.37 11.13
C ASN A 50 -2.99 8.34 12.39
N GLN A 51 -4.18 7.75 12.31
CA GLN A 51 -5.08 7.59 13.45
C GLN A 51 -4.74 6.36 14.32
N LYS A 52 -3.99 5.39 13.80
CA LYS A 52 -3.59 4.22 14.59
C LYS A 52 -2.44 4.61 15.52
N ASN A 53 -2.64 4.43 16.83
CA ASN A 53 -1.62 4.73 17.85
C ASN A 53 -0.44 3.73 17.87
N GLU A 54 -0.43 2.74 16.97
CA GLU A 54 0.54 1.63 16.93
C GLU A 54 1.55 1.78 15.76
N VAL A 55 1.79 3.00 15.28
CA VAL A 55 2.83 3.24 14.28
C VAL A 55 4.19 2.92 14.90
N LEU A 56 4.89 1.96 14.32
CA LEU A 56 6.26 1.59 14.70
C LEU A 56 7.22 2.41 13.83
N GLN A 57 8.13 3.13 14.48
CA GLN A 57 9.25 3.77 13.79
C GLN A 57 10.43 2.79 13.71
N GLY A 58 11.02 2.68 12.52
CA GLY A 58 12.16 1.81 12.26
C GLY A 58 13.09 2.38 11.21
N GLN A 59 14.10 1.59 10.85
CA GLN A 59 15.02 1.90 9.76
C GLN A 59 14.97 0.76 8.74
N LEU A 60 15.03 1.09 7.45
CA LEU A 60 15.24 0.07 6.42
C LEU A 60 16.61 -0.59 6.61
N ALA A 61 16.69 -1.89 6.34
CA ALA A 61 17.95 -2.59 6.20
C ALA A 61 18.80 -2.00 5.06
N SER A 62 20.10 -2.32 5.03
CA SER A 62 20.95 -1.88 3.93
C SER A 62 20.42 -2.44 2.60
N PRO A 63 20.50 -1.66 1.51
CA PRO A 63 20.08 -2.10 0.17
C PRO A 63 20.74 -3.38 -0.34
N GLU A 64 21.95 -3.66 0.14
CA GLU A 64 22.71 -4.89 -0.14
C GLU A 64 22.20 -6.13 0.63
N ASP A 65 21.45 -5.92 1.73
CA ASP A 65 21.00 -6.98 2.62
C ASP A 65 19.58 -7.47 2.30
N ALA A 66 18.78 -6.69 1.55
CA ALA A 66 17.39 -7.01 1.26
C ALA A 66 16.89 -6.40 -0.06
N LEU A 67 16.05 -7.17 -0.76
CA LEU A 67 15.48 -6.78 -2.06
C LEU A 67 14.70 -5.46 -2.00
N PHE A 68 13.78 -5.33 -1.04
CA PHE A 68 12.88 -4.17 -0.96
C PHE A 68 13.64 -2.84 -0.76
N PRO A 69 14.56 -2.70 0.21
CA PRO A 69 15.41 -1.52 0.32
C PRO A 69 16.23 -1.22 -0.94
N GLY A 70 16.72 -2.25 -1.64
CA GLY A 70 17.41 -2.12 -2.93
C GLY A 70 16.53 -1.49 -4.01
N TYR A 71 15.32 -2.03 -4.22
CA TYR A 71 14.38 -1.47 -5.20
C TYR A 71 13.97 -0.03 -4.85
N PHE A 72 13.77 0.27 -3.57
CA PHE A 72 13.44 1.62 -3.15
C PHE A 72 14.61 2.59 -3.37
N GLN A 73 15.86 2.17 -3.13
CA GLN A 73 17.03 2.98 -3.46
C GLN A 73 17.09 3.28 -4.96
N HIS A 74 16.89 2.29 -5.82
CA HIS A 74 16.89 2.49 -7.27
C HIS A 74 15.81 3.46 -7.75
N LEU A 75 14.61 3.43 -7.15
CA LEU A 75 13.57 4.44 -7.42
C LEU A 75 14.09 5.86 -7.14
N LEU A 76 14.75 6.05 -6.01
CA LEU A 76 15.23 7.36 -5.59
C LEU A 76 16.40 7.86 -6.44
N GLU A 77 17.33 6.97 -6.79
CA GLU A 77 18.48 7.28 -7.67
C GLU A 77 18.04 7.60 -9.10
N GLY A 78 17.04 6.89 -9.61
CA GLY A 78 16.45 7.14 -10.93
C GLY A 78 15.49 8.34 -10.97
N GLY A 79 15.14 8.90 -9.81
CA GLY A 79 14.10 9.91 -9.66
C GLY A 79 12.69 9.32 -9.74
N VAL A 80 11.74 9.89 -8.99
CA VAL A 80 10.37 9.37 -8.87
C VAL A 80 9.51 9.77 -10.09
N THR A 81 9.77 9.12 -11.22
CA THR A 81 9.04 9.27 -12.50
C THR A 81 8.04 8.13 -12.70
N ASP A 82 7.04 8.29 -13.58
CA ASP A 82 6.01 7.25 -13.80
C ASP A 82 6.58 5.87 -14.12
N PRO A 83 7.55 5.71 -15.06
CA PRO A 83 8.13 4.41 -15.36
C PRO A 83 8.90 3.82 -14.16
N SER A 84 9.67 4.64 -13.46
CA SER A 84 10.45 4.19 -12.31
C SER A 84 9.56 3.78 -11.13
N PHE A 85 8.47 4.50 -10.88
CA PHE A 85 7.53 4.24 -9.80
C PHE A 85 6.75 2.96 -10.06
N LEU A 86 6.27 2.76 -11.30
CA LEU A 86 5.62 1.52 -11.72
C LEU A 86 6.59 0.32 -11.64
N HIS A 87 7.84 0.51 -12.05
CA HIS A 87 8.84 -0.55 -11.95
C HIS A 87 9.08 -0.93 -10.49
N PHE A 88 9.32 0.07 -9.62
CA PHE A 88 9.49 -0.13 -8.19
C PHE A 88 8.31 -0.87 -7.55
N SER A 89 7.07 -0.46 -7.83
CA SER A 89 5.89 -1.07 -7.22
C SER A 89 5.73 -2.54 -7.63
N ARG A 90 6.10 -2.89 -8.86
CA ARG A 90 6.09 -4.27 -9.36
C ARG A 90 7.16 -5.13 -8.70
N GLU A 91 8.41 -4.67 -8.66
CA GLU A 91 9.52 -5.39 -8.03
C GLU A 91 9.30 -5.57 -6.53
N ALA A 92 8.83 -4.52 -5.84
CA ALA A 92 8.48 -4.59 -4.42
C ALA A 92 7.35 -5.60 -4.14
N THR A 93 6.35 -5.68 -5.03
CA THR A 93 5.27 -6.67 -4.93
C THR A 93 5.80 -8.09 -5.12
N GLN A 94 6.69 -8.31 -6.09
CA GLN A 94 7.32 -9.61 -6.31
C GLN A 94 8.20 -10.04 -5.13
N ALA A 95 8.98 -9.13 -4.56
CA ALA A 95 9.74 -9.41 -3.34
C ALA A 95 8.83 -9.82 -2.17
N LEU A 96 7.68 -9.15 -2.01
CA LEU A 96 6.70 -9.54 -1.00
C LEU A 96 6.10 -10.92 -1.30
N GLN A 97 5.76 -11.22 -2.55
CA GLN A 97 5.28 -12.54 -2.97
C GLN A 97 6.28 -13.66 -2.60
N LEU A 98 7.56 -13.48 -2.89
CA LEU A 98 8.61 -14.43 -2.55
C LEU A 98 8.69 -14.67 -1.03
N SER A 99 8.55 -13.61 -0.23
CA SER A 99 8.56 -13.72 1.23
C SER A 99 7.32 -14.39 1.82
N LEU A 100 6.21 -14.42 1.07
CA LEU A 100 4.94 -15.04 1.48
C LEU A 100 4.79 -16.48 0.95
N GLN A 101 5.63 -16.90 0.02
CA GLN A 101 5.61 -18.25 -0.52
C GLN A 101 5.88 -19.27 0.61
N GLY A 102 4.99 -20.25 0.76
CA GLY A 102 5.07 -21.27 1.82
C GLY A 102 4.70 -20.76 3.22
N VAL A 103 4.32 -19.50 3.40
CA VAL A 103 3.91 -18.95 4.69
C VAL A 103 2.45 -19.30 4.98
N LEU A 104 2.25 -20.23 5.91
CA LEU A 104 0.92 -20.59 6.41
C LEU A 104 0.32 -19.49 7.28
N GLY A 105 -0.96 -19.24 7.06
CA GLY A 105 -1.76 -18.28 7.79
C GLY A 105 -1.57 -16.81 7.36
N ALA A 106 -0.88 -16.56 6.25
CA ALA A 106 -0.86 -15.27 5.57
C ALA A 106 -2.02 -15.19 4.57
N LYS A 107 -2.63 -14.00 4.44
CA LYS A 107 -3.68 -13.71 3.45
C LYS A 107 -3.24 -12.55 2.56
N GLY A 108 -3.46 -12.70 1.27
CA GLY A 108 -3.20 -11.69 0.25
C GLY A 108 -4.18 -10.52 0.29
N GLY A 109 -4.26 -9.77 -0.81
CA GLY A 109 -5.04 -8.55 -0.97
C GLY A 109 -4.41 -7.63 -2.00
N TYR A 110 -4.86 -6.39 -2.04
CA TYR A 110 -4.32 -5.38 -2.94
C TYR A 110 -3.23 -4.57 -2.22
N LEU A 111 -2.08 -4.46 -2.88
CA LEU A 111 -1.04 -3.50 -2.53
C LEU A 111 -1.29 -2.21 -3.27
N VAL A 112 -1.53 -1.14 -2.52
CA VAL A 112 -1.67 0.21 -3.03
C VAL A 112 -0.38 0.97 -2.74
N PHE A 113 0.32 1.38 -3.78
CA PHE A 113 1.49 2.25 -3.72
C PHE A 113 1.06 3.65 -4.13
N ALA A 114 1.32 4.64 -3.28
CA ALA A 114 1.00 6.03 -3.56
C ALA A 114 2.23 6.90 -3.33
N HIS A 115 2.65 7.66 -4.34
CA HIS A 115 3.58 8.76 -4.17
C HIS A 115 2.78 10.05 -4.04
N TYR A 116 2.97 10.76 -2.93
CA TYR A 116 2.23 11.98 -2.62
C TYR A 116 3.08 12.94 -1.78
N THR A 117 2.72 14.22 -1.83
CA THR A 117 3.22 15.21 -0.88
C THR A 117 2.19 15.35 0.23
N ALA A 118 2.60 15.31 1.49
CA ALA A 118 1.76 15.75 2.61
C ALA A 118 2.61 16.57 3.58
N ASN A 119 2.06 17.68 4.09
CA ASN A 119 2.79 18.61 4.96
C ASN A 119 4.16 19.02 4.36
N GLU A 120 4.19 19.32 3.05
CA GLU A 120 5.40 19.70 2.29
C GLU A 120 6.47 18.60 2.17
N GLN A 121 6.17 17.37 2.59
CA GLN A 121 7.08 16.23 2.50
C GLN A 121 6.57 15.20 1.48
N ALA A 122 7.41 14.93 0.49
CA ALA A 122 7.19 13.86 -0.48
C ALA A 122 7.46 12.50 0.15
N GLN A 123 6.52 11.58 -0.04
CA GLN A 123 6.55 10.25 0.57
C GLN A 123 5.91 9.20 -0.33
N VAL A 124 6.34 7.96 -0.15
CA VAL A 124 5.71 6.78 -0.73
C VAL A 124 4.98 6.03 0.38
N GLY A 125 3.66 5.96 0.26
CA GLY A 125 2.82 5.12 1.10
C GLY A 125 2.55 3.77 0.44
N ILE A 126 2.71 2.69 1.18
CA ILE A 126 2.41 1.32 0.73
C ILE A 126 1.37 0.74 1.67
N TYR A 127 0.25 0.25 1.13
CA TYR A 127 -0.88 -0.21 1.93
C TYR A 127 -1.36 -1.58 1.42
N LEU A 128 -1.45 -2.57 2.31
CA LEU A 128 -2.10 -3.84 2.04
C LEU A 128 -3.54 -3.80 2.55
N VAL A 129 -4.48 -3.75 1.59
CA VAL A 129 -5.91 -3.69 1.82
C VAL A 129 -6.60 -4.91 1.24
N ARG A 130 -7.80 -5.21 1.73
CA ARG A 130 -8.57 -6.39 1.31
C ARG A 130 -10.01 -6.00 1.04
N ASP A 131 -10.65 -6.76 0.18
CA ASP A 131 -12.09 -6.68 0.02
C ASP A 131 -12.82 -7.19 1.27
N GLU A 132 -13.93 -6.53 1.59
CA GLU A 132 -14.90 -6.99 2.56
C GLU A 132 -16.27 -7.06 1.90
N GLN A 133 -16.98 -8.16 2.17
CA GLN A 133 -18.36 -8.30 1.76
C GLN A 133 -19.26 -7.58 2.77
N GLY A 134 -20.26 -6.88 2.27
CA GLY A 134 -21.29 -6.26 3.08
C GLY A 134 -22.66 -6.34 2.43
N LEU A 135 -23.64 -5.87 3.18
CA LEU A 135 -25.03 -5.78 2.73
C LEU A 135 -25.42 -4.30 2.68
N VAL A 136 -26.05 -3.90 1.58
CA VAL A 136 -26.65 -2.57 1.43
C VAL A 136 -28.16 -2.68 1.30
N PHE A 137 -28.86 -1.67 1.79
CA PHE A 137 -30.29 -1.54 1.57
C PHE A 137 -30.55 -0.85 0.23
N GLU A 138 -31.24 -1.52 -0.69
CA GLU A 138 -31.81 -0.90 -1.87
C GLU A 138 -33.24 -0.45 -1.58
N ARG A 139 -33.53 0.83 -1.79
CA ARG A 139 -34.91 1.33 -1.72
C ARG A 139 -35.57 1.25 -3.09
N ARG A 140 -36.65 0.47 -3.19
CA ARG A 140 -37.54 0.46 -4.36
C ARG A 140 -38.93 0.89 -3.93
N GLU A 141 -39.33 2.08 -4.38
CA GLU A 141 -40.57 2.76 -3.95
C GLU A 141 -40.66 2.91 -2.41
N ARG A 142 -41.47 2.08 -1.77
CA ARG A 142 -41.72 2.04 -0.31
C ARG A 142 -41.27 0.73 0.34
N ARG A 143 -40.44 -0.06 -0.35
CA ARG A 143 -39.87 -1.32 0.16
C ARG A 143 -38.35 -1.23 0.18
N PHE A 144 -37.76 -1.97 1.11
CA PHE A 144 -36.31 -2.16 1.17
C PHE A 144 -36.00 -3.61 0.84
N SER A 145 -34.97 -3.83 0.02
CA SER A 145 -34.34 -5.13 -0.21
C SER A 145 -32.88 -5.07 0.22
N LEU A 146 -32.32 -6.23 0.55
CA LEU A 146 -30.88 -6.38 0.78
C LEU A 146 -30.20 -6.75 -0.53
N ALA A 147 -29.03 -6.16 -0.77
CA ALA A 147 -28.13 -6.54 -1.86
C ALA A 147 -26.71 -6.70 -1.31
N ASP A 148 -25.99 -7.69 -1.84
CA ASP A 148 -24.57 -7.87 -1.55
C ASP A 148 -23.75 -6.78 -2.24
N VAL A 149 -22.75 -6.26 -1.54
CA VAL A 149 -21.76 -5.34 -2.09
C VAL A 149 -20.38 -5.79 -1.64
N THR A 150 -19.40 -5.67 -2.54
CA THR A 150 -17.99 -5.82 -2.18
C THR A 150 -17.36 -4.43 -2.16
N TYR A 151 -16.71 -4.08 -1.07
CA TYR A 151 -16.01 -2.81 -0.94
C TYR A 151 -14.61 -3.01 -0.38
N LEU A 152 -13.71 -2.10 -0.73
CA LEU A 152 -12.35 -2.09 -0.23
C LEU A 152 -12.35 -1.69 1.25
N ASN A 153 -11.89 -2.58 2.13
CA ASN A 153 -11.72 -2.26 3.53
C ASN A 153 -10.38 -1.55 3.76
N VAL A 154 -10.46 -0.22 3.82
CA VAL A 154 -9.34 0.68 4.10
C VAL A 154 -9.23 1.04 5.60
N ASP A 155 -10.18 0.62 6.43
CA ASP A 155 -10.20 0.91 7.87
C ASP A 155 -9.42 -0.17 8.65
N LYS A 156 -9.42 -1.42 8.15
CA LYS A 156 -8.65 -2.56 8.69
C LYS A 156 -7.45 -2.89 7.80
N MET A 157 -6.58 -1.91 7.59
CA MET A 157 -5.32 -2.14 6.87
C MET A 157 -4.50 -3.26 7.54
N ALA A 158 -4.08 -4.24 6.75
CA ALA A 158 -3.34 -5.40 7.23
C ALA A 158 -1.87 -5.06 7.51
N MET A 159 -1.32 -4.22 6.64
CA MET A 159 0.01 -3.67 6.73
C MET A 159 0.00 -2.33 6.03
N ALA A 160 0.77 -1.38 6.55
CA ALA A 160 1.01 -0.13 5.88
C ALA A 160 2.41 0.40 6.22
N GLY A 161 3.03 1.12 5.30
CA GLY A 161 4.32 1.76 5.53
C GLY A 161 4.42 3.11 4.83
N HIS A 162 5.00 4.10 5.50
CA HIS A 162 5.36 5.40 4.92
C HIS A 162 6.86 5.52 4.81
N LEU A 163 7.31 5.87 3.60
CA LEU A 163 8.71 5.98 3.23
C LEU A 163 8.98 7.39 2.73
N PRO A 164 9.86 8.16 3.40
CA PRO A 164 10.23 9.48 2.91
C PRO A 164 11.04 9.36 1.61
N VAL A 165 10.72 10.22 0.65
CA VAL A 165 11.48 10.35 -0.62
C VAL A 165 12.75 11.18 -0.41
N GLN A 166 12.83 11.92 0.69
CA GLN A 166 13.97 12.78 1.07
C GLN A 166 15.25 11.97 1.35
N PRO A 167 16.44 12.62 1.30
CA PRO A 167 17.73 11.94 1.50
C PRO A 167 17.86 11.30 2.90
N LEU A 168 18.87 10.43 3.02
CA LEU A 168 19.17 9.62 4.21
C LEU A 168 19.15 10.46 5.50
N GLY A 169 18.65 9.87 6.60
CA GLY A 169 18.72 10.50 7.92
C GLY A 169 20.17 10.61 8.43
N GLU A 170 20.35 11.22 9.61
CA GLU A 170 21.66 11.55 10.20
C GLU A 170 22.65 10.37 10.30
N GLU A 171 22.15 9.12 10.31
CA GLU A 171 22.97 7.89 10.41
C GLU A 171 23.23 7.20 9.05
N GLY A 172 22.87 7.83 7.93
CA GLY A 172 23.02 7.20 6.60
C GLY A 172 22.04 6.05 6.34
N ARG A 173 20.98 5.93 7.16
CA ARG A 173 19.90 4.95 7.02
C ARG A 173 18.55 5.64 6.84
N ARG A 174 17.60 4.98 6.18
CA ARG A 174 16.28 5.55 5.86
C ARG A 174 15.27 5.25 6.96
N PRO A 175 14.66 6.27 7.59
CA PRO A 175 13.58 6.03 8.52
C PRO A 175 12.36 5.51 7.77
N VAL A 176 11.61 4.63 8.41
CA VAL A 176 10.34 4.10 7.91
C VAL A 176 9.34 4.07 9.06
N GLU A 177 8.10 4.43 8.77
CA GLU A 177 6.99 4.26 9.70
C GLU A 177 6.13 3.11 9.20
N VAL A 178 5.87 2.12 10.05
CA VAL A 178 5.15 0.91 9.66
C VAL A 178 4.06 0.60 10.67
N ILE A 179 2.90 0.19 10.16
CA ILE A 179 1.88 -0.49 10.95
C ILE A 179 1.91 -1.95 10.52
N LYS A 180 2.22 -2.82 11.49
CA LYS A 180 2.05 -4.26 11.33
C LYS A 180 0.96 -4.70 12.31
N HIS A 181 -0.14 -5.23 11.80
CA HIS A 181 -1.01 -6.03 12.66
C HIS A 181 -0.28 -7.34 12.95
N ALA A 182 0.49 -7.35 14.06
CA ALA A 182 0.86 -8.58 14.73
C ALA A 182 -0.44 -9.22 15.22
N ARG A 183 -0.58 -10.52 14.93
CA ARG A 183 -1.73 -11.35 15.31
C ARG A 183 -2.11 -11.18 16.77
#